data_AF-A0A089M087-F1
#
_entry.id   AF-A0A089M087-F1
#
_cell.length_a   1.000
_cell.length_b   1.000
_cell.length_c   1.000
_cell.angle_alpha   90.00
_cell.angle_beta   90.00
_cell.angle_gamma   90.00
#
_symmetry.space_group_name_H-M   'P 1'
#
loop_
_entity.id
_entity.type
_entity.pdbx_description
1 polymer ?
#
loop_
_entity_poly.entity_id
_entity_poly.type
_entity_poly.pdbx_seq_one_letter_code
_entity_poly.pdbx_strand_id
1 'polypeptide(L)'
;MSSPFRPLSSSKLWKYLMNIAILPWIGIIFQVILLLFIYTFGTFLLWSSPRLFWELPSGLPTGSTLIEMRIWMLAFGFVYALVWCGYWLIAAELNSSNRITAYIVHVLAAWLPLIAIVFWANPASNPDAMIPISQGEVTFKLALAMIAAALFPFYSAAVYGLLIVRPAKRIRKGTRLLAIWALFAAAALWLFPVFWRLAPEIFPGIAGFPVK
;
A
#
# COMPACT_ATOMS: atom_id res chain seq x y z
N MET A 1 -1.06 -40.02 -33.54
CA MET A 1 -0.20 -39.34 -32.55
C MET A 1 -0.35 -37.83 -32.75
N SER A 2 -1.08 -37.15 -31.86
CA SER A 2 -1.27 -35.69 -31.91
C SER A 2 -0.10 -35.01 -31.23
N SER A 3 0.63 -34.15 -31.97
CA SER A 3 1.67 -33.29 -31.43
C SER A 3 1.14 -32.47 -30.23
N PRO A 4 1.83 -32.44 -29.08
CA PRO A 4 1.39 -31.70 -27.89
C PRO A 4 1.60 -30.19 -28.01
N PHE A 5 2.27 -29.71 -29.07
CA PHE A 5 2.55 -28.30 -29.28
C PHE A 5 1.65 -27.74 -30.39
N ARG A 6 0.43 -27.35 -30.02
CA ARG A 6 -0.34 -26.38 -30.83
C ARG A 6 0.28 -25.01 -30.61
N PRO A 7 0.82 -24.35 -31.65
CA PRO A 7 1.33 -22.98 -31.51
C PRO A 7 0.17 -22.07 -31.08
N LEU A 8 0.34 -21.33 -29.98
CA LEU A 8 -0.58 -20.26 -29.64
C LEU A 8 -0.62 -19.29 -30.82
N SER A 9 -1.82 -18.95 -31.31
CA SER A 9 -1.95 -17.91 -32.33
C SER A 9 -1.32 -16.61 -31.80
N SER A 10 -0.68 -15.85 -32.69
CA SER A 10 0.07 -14.62 -32.34
C SER A 10 -0.72 -13.67 -31.43
N SER A 11 -2.04 -13.55 -31.66
CA SER A 11 -2.95 -12.75 -30.83
C SER A 11 -3.12 -13.27 -29.39
N LYS A 12 -3.20 -14.59 -29.19
CA LYS A 12 -3.31 -15.19 -27.83
C LYS A 12 -1.97 -15.10 -27.09
N LEU A 13 -0.87 -15.31 -27.79
CA LEU A 13 0.48 -15.14 -27.24
C LEU A 13 0.70 -13.69 -26.81
N TRP A 14 0.31 -12.72 -27.64
CA TRP A 14 0.43 -11.29 -27.32
C TRP A 14 -0.37 -10.91 -26.06
N LYS A 15 -1.63 -11.35 -25.95
CA LYS A 15 -2.45 -11.12 -24.76
C LYS A 15 -1.87 -11.77 -23.49
N TYR A 16 -1.27 -12.94 -23.63
CA TYR A 16 -0.59 -13.62 -22.53
C TYR A 16 0.64 -12.84 -22.06
N LEU A 17 1.48 -12.39 -23.00
CA LEU A 17 2.66 -11.57 -22.72
C LEU A 17 2.29 -10.21 -22.11
N MET A 18 1.22 -9.56 -22.58
CA MET A 18 0.73 -8.31 -21.97
C MET A 18 0.37 -8.50 -20.49
N ASN A 19 -0.35 -9.57 -20.15
CA ASN A 19 -0.81 -9.80 -18.78
C ASN A 19 0.32 -10.23 -17.83
N ILE A 20 1.32 -10.96 -18.31
CA ILE A 20 2.39 -11.50 -17.42
C ILE A 20 3.61 -10.59 -17.36
N ALA A 21 3.94 -9.91 -18.45
CA ALA A 21 5.11 -9.03 -18.49
C ALA A 21 4.68 -7.57 -18.29
N ILE A 22 3.88 -7.01 -19.21
CA ILE A 22 3.73 -5.55 -19.29
C ILE A 22 2.83 -4.96 -18.19
N LEU A 23 1.67 -5.54 -17.94
CA LEU A 23 0.72 -5.00 -16.95
C LEU A 23 1.26 -5.04 -15.50
N PRO A 24 2.03 -6.06 -15.07
CA PRO A 24 2.72 -6.02 -13.79
C PRO A 24 3.75 -4.89 -13.70
N TRP A 25 4.49 -4.58 -14.78
CA TRP A 25 5.39 -3.42 -14.81
C TRP A 25 4.65 -2.09 -14.64
N ILE A 26 3.47 -1.96 -15.23
CA ILE A 26 2.59 -0.80 -14.99
C ILE A 26 2.22 -0.72 -13.50
N GLY A 27 1.89 -1.85 -12.87
CA GLY A 27 1.64 -1.91 -11.43
C GLY A 27 2.83 -1.43 -10.60
N ILE A 28 4.05 -1.77 -11.00
CA ILE A 28 5.28 -1.27 -10.37
C ILE A 28 5.42 0.25 -10.54
N ILE A 29 5.15 0.79 -11.73
CA ILE A 29 5.17 2.24 -11.97
C ILE A 29 4.15 2.96 -11.07
N PHE A 30 2.93 2.43 -10.97
CA PHE A 30 1.90 2.95 -10.07
C PHE A 30 2.37 2.92 -8.61
N GLN A 31 3.01 1.84 -8.20
CA GLN A 31 3.58 1.71 -6.86
C GLN A 31 4.67 2.77 -6.62
N VAL A 32 5.60 2.98 -7.56
CA VAL A 32 6.64 4.02 -7.46
C VAL A 32 6.04 5.43 -7.34
N ILE A 33 5.06 5.76 -8.18
CA ILE A 33 4.36 7.06 -8.12
C ILE A 33 3.67 7.24 -6.77
N LEU A 34 3.00 6.19 -6.29
CA LEU A 34 2.31 6.22 -5.00
C LEU A 34 3.30 6.41 -3.85
N LEU A 35 4.46 5.77 -3.90
CA LEU A 35 5.56 5.91 -2.94
C LEU A 35 6.16 7.32 -2.93
N LEU A 36 6.38 7.91 -4.11
CA LEU A 36 6.79 9.31 -4.24
C LEU A 36 5.74 10.25 -3.66
N PHE A 37 4.46 9.94 -3.86
CA PHE A 37 3.37 10.67 -3.21
C PHE A 37 3.42 10.52 -1.68
N ILE A 38 3.61 9.32 -1.10
CA ILE A 38 3.75 9.15 0.36
C ILE A 38 4.90 9.99 0.89
N TYR A 39 6.05 9.95 0.21
CA TYR A 39 7.24 10.69 0.61
C TYR A 39 6.97 12.20 0.62
N THR A 40 6.46 12.73 -0.51
CA THR A 40 6.16 14.16 -0.67
C THR A 40 5.09 14.62 0.29
N PHE A 41 4.06 13.81 0.51
CA PHE A 41 2.96 14.11 1.43
C PHE A 41 3.41 14.09 2.89
N GLY A 42 4.28 13.15 3.27
CA GLY A 42 4.91 13.15 4.59
C GLY A 42 5.73 14.43 4.82
N THR A 43 6.46 14.88 3.80
CA THR A 43 7.18 16.17 3.84
C THR A 43 6.24 17.38 3.88
N PHE A 44 5.05 17.29 3.28
CA PHE A 44 4.02 18.31 3.40
C PHE A 44 3.40 18.37 4.81
N LEU A 45 3.18 17.21 5.45
CA LEU A 45 2.68 17.14 6.84
C LEU A 45 3.65 17.78 7.83
N LEU A 46 4.96 17.66 7.60
CA LEU A 46 5.99 18.36 8.35
C LEU A 46 5.83 19.88 8.35
N TRP A 47 5.56 20.44 7.17
CA TRP A 47 5.42 21.88 7.00
C TRP A 47 4.10 22.41 7.53
N SER A 48 3.03 21.64 7.34
CA SER A 48 1.68 22.03 7.73
C SER A 48 1.36 21.78 9.21
N SER A 49 2.04 20.82 9.85
CA SER A 49 1.77 20.43 11.23
C SER A 49 3.03 19.97 11.98
N PRO A 50 4.07 20.82 12.11
CA PRO A 50 5.34 20.43 12.75
C PRO A 50 5.16 19.97 14.20
N ARG A 51 4.21 20.57 14.94
CA ARG A 51 3.92 20.19 16.34
C ARG A 51 3.47 18.74 16.50
N LEU A 52 2.86 18.18 15.45
CA LEU A 52 2.26 16.84 15.45
C LEU A 52 3.30 15.72 15.64
N PHE A 53 4.55 15.98 15.24
CA PHE A 53 5.65 15.01 15.30
C PHE A 53 6.81 15.44 16.22
N TRP A 54 7.00 16.74 16.43
CA TRP A 54 8.09 17.26 17.26
C TRP A 54 7.75 17.36 18.76
N GLU A 55 6.47 17.35 19.15
CA GLU A 55 6.04 17.48 20.56
C GLU A 55 5.57 16.16 21.17
N LEU A 56 5.91 15.03 20.52
CA LEU A 56 5.59 13.71 21.04
C LEU A 56 6.53 13.39 22.22
N PRO A 57 6.01 13.23 23.46
CA PRO A 57 6.79 12.60 24.51
C PRO A 57 7.16 11.18 24.08
N SER A 58 8.25 10.64 24.63
CA SER A 58 8.68 9.27 24.36
C SER A 58 7.53 8.28 24.66
N GLY A 59 6.89 7.75 23.62
CA GLY A 59 5.74 6.86 23.77
C GLY A 59 4.71 6.91 22.63
N LEU A 60 3.56 6.27 22.87
CA LEU A 60 2.42 6.30 21.95
C LEU A 60 1.75 7.69 22.02
N PRO A 61 1.40 8.32 20.89
CA PRO A 61 0.62 9.54 20.87
C PRO A 61 -0.70 9.37 21.65
N THR A 62 -1.13 10.40 22.38
CA THR A 62 -2.40 10.42 23.12
C THR A 62 -3.25 11.64 22.77
N GLY A 63 -4.53 11.62 23.14
CA GLY A 63 -5.41 12.79 23.02
C GLY A 63 -5.64 13.24 21.57
N SER A 64 -5.63 14.56 21.36
CA SER A 64 -5.87 15.19 20.05
C SER A 64 -4.84 14.79 18.99
N THR A 65 -3.57 14.68 19.36
CA THR A 65 -2.48 14.28 18.44
C THR A 65 -2.71 12.89 17.85
N LEU A 66 -3.17 11.94 18.67
CA LEU A 66 -3.49 10.59 18.19
C LEU A 66 -4.67 10.59 17.22
N ILE A 67 -5.69 11.41 17.49
CA ILE A 67 -6.85 11.55 16.60
C ILE A 67 -6.40 12.11 15.25
N GLU A 68 -5.57 13.14 15.26
CA GLU A 68 -5.07 13.80 14.06
C GLU A 68 -4.21 12.86 13.22
N MET A 69 -3.30 12.10 13.84
CA MET A 69 -2.53 11.04 13.16
C MET A 69 -3.42 9.97 12.52
N ARG A 70 -4.48 9.55 13.21
CA ARG A 70 -5.44 8.57 12.68
C ARG A 70 -6.18 9.13 11.47
N ILE A 71 -6.58 10.41 11.49
CA ILE A 71 -7.22 11.07 10.35
C ILE A 71 -6.29 11.07 9.14
N TRP A 72 -5.02 11.47 9.32
CA TRP A 72 -4.04 11.49 8.23
C TRP A 72 -3.75 10.10 7.68
N MET A 73 -3.63 9.10 8.55
CA MET A 73 -3.50 7.72 8.15
C MET A 73 -4.70 7.23 7.33
N LEU A 74 -5.92 7.55 7.74
CA LEU A 74 -7.14 7.16 7.02
C LEU A 74 -7.24 7.85 5.65
N ALA A 75 -6.93 9.15 5.58
CA ALA A 75 -6.89 9.89 4.31
C ALA A 75 -5.88 9.25 3.34
N PHE A 76 -4.69 8.91 3.84
CA PHE A 76 -3.67 8.22 3.07
C PHE A 76 -4.16 6.84 2.60
N GLY A 77 -4.64 6.02 3.54
CA GLY A 77 -5.13 4.67 3.25
C GLY A 77 -6.28 4.67 2.25
N PHE A 78 -7.14 5.70 2.27
CA PHE A 78 -8.20 5.88 1.28
C PHE A 78 -7.65 6.13 -0.13
N VAL A 79 -6.71 7.06 -0.30
CA VAL A 79 -6.06 7.32 -1.60
C VAL A 79 -5.37 6.07 -2.11
N TYR A 80 -4.60 5.41 -1.24
CA TYR A 80 -3.91 4.15 -1.54
C TYR A 80 -4.88 3.06 -2.02
N ALA A 81 -5.98 2.85 -1.28
CA ALA A 81 -7.00 1.86 -1.62
C ALA A 81 -7.69 2.18 -2.96
N LEU A 82 -7.97 3.45 -3.22
CA LEU A 82 -8.63 3.91 -4.44
C LEU A 82 -7.76 3.65 -5.67
N VAL A 83 -6.47 4.00 -5.61
CA VAL A 83 -5.51 3.77 -6.70
C VAL A 83 -5.43 2.28 -7.05
N TRP A 84 -5.25 1.42 -6.06
CA TRP A 84 -5.16 -0.02 -6.29
C TRP A 84 -6.49 -0.62 -6.74
N CYS A 85 -7.62 -0.15 -6.23
CA CYS A 85 -8.93 -0.55 -6.75
C CYS A 85 -9.07 -0.21 -8.24
N GLY A 86 -8.66 1.01 -8.64
CA GLY A 86 -8.67 1.44 -10.04
C GLY A 86 -7.80 0.54 -10.92
N TYR A 87 -6.57 0.24 -10.48
CA TYR A 87 -5.67 -0.68 -11.17
C TYR A 87 -6.31 -2.06 -11.37
N TRP A 88 -6.93 -2.64 -10.33
CA TRP A 88 -7.58 -3.94 -10.42
C TRP A 88 -8.77 -3.94 -11.39
N LEU A 89 -9.56 -2.87 -11.41
CA LEU A 89 -10.67 -2.73 -12.35
C LEU A 89 -10.18 -2.63 -13.80
N ILE A 90 -9.12 -1.84 -14.06
CA ILE A 90 -8.51 -1.73 -15.39
C ILE A 90 -7.95 -3.09 -15.84
N ALA A 91 -7.21 -3.78 -14.96
CA ALA A 91 -6.65 -5.10 -15.27
C ALA A 91 -7.73 -6.16 -15.54
N ALA A 92 -8.88 -6.06 -14.87
CA ALA A 92 -10.02 -6.94 -15.12
C ALA A 92 -10.69 -6.64 -16.47
N GLU A 93 -10.89 -5.36 -16.80
CA GLU A 93 -11.54 -4.91 -18.04
C GLU A 93 -10.71 -5.25 -19.29
N LEU A 94 -9.38 -5.16 -19.18
CA LEU A 94 -8.46 -5.55 -20.25
C LEU A 94 -8.49 -7.05 -20.56
N ASN A 95 -9.13 -7.86 -19.71
CA ASN A 95 -9.30 -9.29 -19.90
C ASN A 95 -10.76 -9.63 -20.26
N SER A 96 -10.96 -10.33 -21.38
CA SER A 96 -12.29 -10.63 -21.94
C SER A 96 -13.21 -11.48 -21.06
N SER A 97 -12.70 -12.07 -19.97
CA SER A 97 -13.48 -12.87 -19.02
C SER A 97 -13.81 -12.14 -17.72
N ASN A 98 -13.49 -10.83 -17.63
CA ASN A 98 -13.60 -10.03 -16.41
C ASN A 98 -12.85 -10.68 -15.22
N ARG A 99 -11.76 -11.36 -15.53
CA ARG A 99 -10.84 -12.02 -14.59
C ARG A 99 -9.43 -11.54 -14.91
N ILE A 100 -8.64 -11.32 -13.87
CA ILE A 100 -7.27 -10.87 -14.03
C ILE A 100 -6.40 -12.10 -14.29
N THR A 101 -5.88 -12.21 -15.51
CA THR A 101 -4.91 -13.26 -15.85
C THR A 101 -3.63 -13.04 -15.03
N ALA A 102 -3.04 -14.11 -14.50
CA ALA A 102 -1.84 -14.02 -13.65
C ALA A 102 -1.99 -13.11 -12.42
N TYR A 103 -3.19 -12.99 -11.86
CA TYR A 103 -3.51 -12.13 -10.70
C TYR A 103 -2.46 -12.15 -9.57
N ILE A 104 -1.97 -13.33 -9.19
CA ILE A 104 -0.94 -13.49 -8.15
C ILE A 104 0.34 -12.72 -8.51
N VAL A 105 0.76 -12.74 -9.78
CA VAL A 105 1.94 -12.01 -10.27
C VAL A 105 1.75 -10.51 -10.10
N HIS A 106 0.57 -9.98 -10.41
CA HIS A 106 0.28 -8.56 -10.19
C HIS A 106 0.30 -8.18 -8.71
N VAL A 107 -0.25 -9.03 -7.85
CA VAL A 107 -0.21 -8.80 -6.39
C VAL A 107 1.22 -8.83 -5.88
N LEU A 108 2.05 -9.79 -6.31
CA LEU A 108 3.45 -9.85 -5.93
C LEU A 108 4.25 -8.65 -6.46
N ALA A 109 4.04 -8.24 -7.71
CA ALA A 109 4.71 -7.09 -8.31
C ALA A 109 4.41 -5.78 -7.56
N ALA A 110 3.21 -5.67 -6.98
CA ALA A 110 2.81 -4.53 -6.16
C ALA A 110 3.30 -4.64 -4.70
N TRP A 111 3.31 -5.86 -4.15
CA TRP A 111 3.62 -6.13 -2.74
C TRP A 111 5.12 -6.14 -2.45
N LEU A 112 5.93 -6.71 -3.33
CA LEU A 112 7.38 -6.79 -3.12
C LEU A 112 8.06 -5.42 -2.96
N PRO A 113 7.74 -4.38 -3.75
CA PRO A 113 8.27 -3.04 -3.52
C PRO A 113 7.86 -2.44 -2.18
N LEU A 114 6.65 -2.71 -1.67
CA LEU A 114 6.22 -2.26 -0.33
C LEU A 114 7.11 -2.87 0.76
N ILE A 115 7.34 -4.18 0.67
CA ILE A 115 8.23 -4.89 1.60
C ILE A 115 9.64 -4.32 1.50
N ALA A 116 10.17 -4.18 0.27
CA ALA A 116 11.51 -3.67 0.03
C ALA A 116 11.71 -2.29 0.67
N ILE A 117 10.71 -1.41 0.60
CA ILE A 117 10.79 -0.06 1.18
C ILE A 117 10.73 -0.07 2.70
N VAL A 118 9.95 -0.96 3.31
CA VAL A 118 9.98 -1.15 4.76
C VAL A 118 11.40 -1.52 5.20
N PHE A 119 12.10 -2.39 4.46
CA PHE A 119 13.50 -2.73 4.76
C PHE A 119 14.49 -1.62 4.41
N TRP A 120 14.28 -0.91 3.30
CA TRP A 120 15.18 0.16 2.85
C TRP A 120 15.12 1.42 3.73
N ALA A 121 13.98 1.63 4.40
CA ALA A 121 13.81 2.67 5.40
C ALA A 121 14.62 2.43 6.69
N ASN A 122 15.39 1.34 6.78
CA ASN A 122 16.30 1.11 7.88
C ASN A 122 17.41 2.18 7.90
N PRO A 123 17.49 3.02 8.94
CA PRO A 123 18.50 4.07 9.05
C PRO A 123 19.93 3.54 9.06
N ALA A 124 20.13 2.27 9.46
CA ALA A 124 21.44 1.63 9.46
C ALA A 124 21.95 1.30 8.04
N SER A 125 21.05 1.12 7.06
CA SER A 125 21.42 0.79 5.67
C SER A 125 21.52 2.01 4.76
N ASN A 126 20.87 3.12 5.11
CA ASN A 126 20.95 4.36 4.33
C ASN A 126 20.87 5.61 5.22
N PRO A 127 21.99 6.00 5.86
CA PRO A 127 22.04 7.16 6.76
C PRO A 127 21.79 8.49 6.04
N ASP A 128 22.09 8.58 4.74
CA ASP A 128 21.93 9.80 3.94
C ASP A 128 20.49 10.01 3.41
N ALA A 129 19.66 8.96 3.42
CA ALA A 129 18.25 9.05 2.99
C ALA A 129 17.34 9.75 4.02
N MET A 130 17.83 10.03 5.22
CA MET A 130 17.07 10.68 6.28
C MET A 130 17.78 11.95 6.75
N ILE A 131 17.56 13.02 5.99
CA ILE A 131 17.76 14.39 6.48
C ILE A 131 17.03 14.48 7.84
N PRO A 132 17.65 15.03 8.90
CA PRO A 132 17.10 14.98 10.26
C PRO A 132 15.72 15.64 10.33
N ILE A 133 14.69 14.84 10.63
CA ILE A 133 13.29 15.22 10.48
C ILE A 133 12.44 15.04 11.77
N SER A 134 12.61 13.95 12.54
CA SER A 134 12.18 13.71 13.94
C SER A 134 11.91 12.20 14.15
N GLN A 135 12.07 11.69 15.37
CA GLN A 135 11.78 10.28 15.67
C GLN A 135 10.30 9.90 15.42
N GLY A 136 9.37 10.78 15.82
CA GLY A 136 7.93 10.52 15.75
C GLY A 136 7.42 10.37 14.32
N GLU A 137 7.92 11.18 13.40
CA GLU A 137 7.52 11.10 12.00
C GLU A 137 8.04 9.85 11.30
N VAL A 138 9.31 9.51 11.54
CA VAL A 138 9.92 8.31 10.99
C VAL A 138 9.13 7.08 11.43
N THR A 139 8.79 7.04 12.72
CA THR A 139 7.95 5.99 13.31
C THR A 139 6.57 5.95 12.65
N PHE A 140 5.94 7.11 12.43
CA PHE A 140 4.64 7.21 11.75
C PHE A 140 4.69 6.68 10.31
N LYS A 141 5.65 7.15 9.50
CA LYS A 141 5.83 6.76 8.10
C LYS A 141 6.09 5.27 7.96
N LEU A 142 6.94 4.72 8.83
CA LEU A 142 7.26 3.30 8.82
C LEU A 142 6.06 2.45 9.27
N ALA A 143 5.37 2.85 10.35
CA ALA A 143 4.16 2.17 10.80
C ALA A 143 3.10 2.15 9.69
N LEU A 144 2.91 3.26 8.98
CA LEU A 144 2.02 3.35 7.83
C LEU A 144 2.42 2.38 6.70
N ALA A 145 3.71 2.34 6.36
CA ALA A 145 4.24 1.42 5.35
C ALA A 145 4.06 -0.05 5.74
N MET A 146 4.29 -0.39 7.01
CA MET A 146 4.07 -1.73 7.55
C MET A 146 2.59 -2.13 7.51
N ILE A 147 1.66 -1.23 7.89
CA ILE A 147 0.21 -1.46 7.78
C ILE A 147 -0.17 -1.70 6.32
N ALA A 148 0.30 -0.86 5.40
CA ALA A 148 0.01 -0.99 3.98
C ALA A 148 0.53 -2.34 3.44
N ALA A 149 1.78 -2.70 3.74
CA ALA A 149 2.38 -3.96 3.34
C ALA A 149 1.64 -5.18 3.92
N ALA A 150 1.21 -5.11 5.19
CA ALA A 150 0.48 -6.18 5.85
C ALA A 150 -0.93 -6.37 5.27
N LEU A 151 -1.65 -5.27 5.01
CA LEU A 151 -3.05 -5.33 4.55
C LEU A 151 -3.19 -5.51 3.04
N PHE A 152 -2.20 -5.12 2.24
CA PHE A 152 -2.33 -5.08 0.79
C PHE A 152 -2.73 -6.42 0.12
N PRO A 153 -2.13 -7.58 0.46
CA PRO A 153 -2.54 -8.85 -0.14
C PRO A 153 -4.00 -9.20 0.15
N PHE A 154 -4.45 -8.96 1.38
CA PHE A 154 -5.84 -9.20 1.80
C PHE A 154 -6.80 -8.23 1.14
N TYR A 155 -6.43 -6.95 1.03
CA TYR A 155 -7.22 -5.94 0.35
C TYR A 155 -7.42 -6.31 -1.12
N SER A 156 -6.33 -6.64 -1.79
CA SER A 156 -6.35 -7.07 -3.19
C SER A 156 -7.24 -8.29 -3.36
N ALA A 157 -7.12 -9.30 -2.49
CA ALA A 157 -7.93 -10.51 -2.55
C ALA A 157 -9.43 -10.22 -2.33
N ALA A 158 -9.75 -9.32 -1.40
CA ALA A 158 -11.13 -8.89 -1.14
C ALA A 158 -11.74 -8.15 -2.33
N VAL A 159 -11.01 -7.20 -2.93
CA VAL A 159 -11.44 -6.49 -4.14
C VAL A 159 -11.65 -7.48 -5.28
N TYR A 160 -10.70 -8.37 -5.52
CA TYR A 160 -10.81 -9.37 -6.58
C TYR A 160 -12.00 -10.31 -6.37
N GLY A 161 -12.12 -10.92 -5.20
CA GLY A 161 -13.15 -11.89 -4.90
C GLY A 161 -14.57 -11.31 -4.80
N LEU A 162 -14.72 -10.11 -4.23
CA LEU A 162 -16.04 -9.55 -3.91
C LEU A 162 -16.55 -8.53 -4.92
N LEU A 163 -15.67 -7.85 -5.65
CA LEU A 163 -16.04 -6.82 -6.64
C LEU A 163 -15.85 -7.27 -8.09
N ILE A 164 -14.78 -8.00 -8.40
CA ILE A 164 -14.43 -8.40 -9.77
C ILE A 164 -15.10 -9.73 -10.13
N VAL A 165 -14.83 -10.79 -9.36
CA VAL A 165 -15.28 -12.15 -9.69
C VAL A 165 -16.79 -12.34 -9.47
N ARG A 166 -17.39 -11.65 -8.49
CA ARG A 166 -18.81 -11.81 -8.15
C ARG A 166 -19.68 -10.80 -8.90
N PRO A 167 -20.47 -11.22 -9.90
CA PRO A 167 -21.39 -10.31 -10.59
C PRO A 167 -22.41 -9.74 -9.59
N ALA A 168 -22.54 -8.42 -9.57
CA ALA A 168 -23.50 -7.70 -8.74
C ALA A 168 -24.01 -6.46 -9.47
N LYS A 169 -25.28 -6.11 -9.23
CA LYS A 169 -25.86 -4.85 -9.69
C LYS A 169 -25.02 -3.67 -9.16
N ARG A 170 -24.95 -2.58 -9.94
CA ARG A 170 -24.11 -1.39 -9.64
C ARG A 170 -24.24 -0.88 -8.20
N ILE A 171 -25.46 -0.80 -7.68
CA ILE A 171 -25.74 -0.38 -6.29
C ILE A 171 -25.07 -1.30 -5.27
N ARG A 172 -25.18 -2.62 -5.45
CA ARG A 172 -24.56 -3.62 -4.56
C ARG A 172 -23.02 -3.63 -4.66
N LYS A 173 -22.46 -3.23 -5.81
CA LYS A 173 -20.99 -3.07 -5.95
C LYS A 173 -20.48 -1.90 -5.10
N GLY A 174 -21.17 -0.76 -5.12
CA GLY A 174 -20.83 0.39 -4.28
C GLY A 174 -20.84 0.05 -2.79
N THR A 175 -21.91 -0.61 -2.31
CA THR A 175 -22.00 -1.04 -0.91
C THR A 175 -20.89 -2.02 -0.51
N ARG A 176 -20.53 -2.98 -1.38
CA ARG A 176 -19.42 -3.90 -1.12
C ARG A 176 -18.08 -3.19 -1.06
N LEU A 177 -17.83 -2.22 -1.94
CA LEU A 177 -16.60 -1.44 -1.93
C LEU A 177 -16.48 -0.64 -0.63
N LEU A 178 -17.56 0.04 -0.23
CA LEU A 178 -17.61 0.76 1.05
C LEU A 178 -17.38 -0.16 2.25
N ALA A 179 -17.98 -1.37 2.24
CA ALA A 179 -17.77 -2.34 3.30
C ALA A 179 -16.31 -2.84 3.36
N ILE A 180 -15.67 -3.07 2.21
CA ILE A 180 -14.24 -3.40 2.13
C ILE A 180 -13.43 -2.25 2.71
N TRP A 181 -13.64 -1.01 2.27
CA TRP A 181 -12.89 0.14 2.78
C TRP A 181 -13.10 0.37 4.27
N ALA A 182 -14.32 0.26 4.78
CA ALA A 182 -14.60 0.38 6.20
C ALA A 182 -13.88 -0.71 7.02
N LEU A 183 -13.89 -1.96 6.55
CA LEU A 183 -13.20 -3.08 7.19
C LEU A 183 -11.69 -2.85 7.25
N PHE A 184 -11.09 -2.44 6.13
CA PHE A 184 -9.65 -2.19 6.06
C PHE A 184 -9.23 -0.93 6.83
N ALA A 185 -10.07 0.10 6.87
CA ALA A 185 -9.87 1.28 7.72
C ALA A 185 -9.87 0.89 9.21
N ALA A 186 -10.84 0.08 9.64
CA ALA A 186 -10.89 -0.43 11.01
C ALA A 186 -9.66 -1.28 11.35
N ALA A 187 -9.24 -2.17 10.44
CA ALA A 187 -8.04 -2.98 10.61
C ALA A 187 -6.77 -2.10 10.70
N ALA A 188 -6.65 -1.07 9.86
CA ALA A 188 -5.53 -0.14 9.91
C ALA A 188 -5.47 0.63 11.24
N LEU A 189 -6.61 1.13 11.72
CA LEU A 189 -6.71 1.79 13.03
C LEU A 189 -6.34 0.88 14.19
N TRP A 190 -6.71 -0.39 14.11
CA TRP A 190 -6.36 -1.38 15.12
C TRP A 190 -4.87 -1.78 15.07
N LEU A 191 -4.29 -1.89 13.88
CA LEU A 191 -2.88 -2.22 13.68
C LEU A 191 -1.93 -1.06 13.99
N PHE A 192 -2.40 0.18 13.91
CA PHE A 192 -1.57 1.37 14.07
C PHE A 192 -0.77 1.40 15.40
N PRO A 193 -1.38 1.20 16.58
CA PRO A 193 -0.63 1.16 17.83
C PRO A 193 0.38 0.01 17.90
N VAL A 194 0.09 -1.12 17.25
CA VAL A 194 0.97 -2.30 17.21
C VAL A 194 2.21 -1.98 16.40
N PHE A 195 2.05 -1.50 15.17
CA PHE A 195 3.19 -1.15 14.32
C PHE A 195 3.95 0.09 14.78
N TRP A 196 3.29 1.02 15.48
CA TRP A 196 3.97 2.14 16.13
C TRP A 196 5.02 1.67 17.15
N ARG A 197 4.69 0.63 17.92
CA ARG A 197 5.62 0.06 18.92
C ARG A 197 6.66 -0.86 18.29
N LEU A 198 6.26 -1.65 17.28
CA LEU A 198 7.17 -2.58 16.59
C LEU A 198 8.20 -1.86 15.70
N ALA A 199 7.85 -0.71 15.12
CA ALA A 199 8.74 -0.01 14.20
C ALA A 199 10.12 0.30 14.81
N PRO A 200 10.23 0.92 16.01
CA PRO A 200 11.51 1.13 16.68
C PRO A 200 12.25 -0.17 17.08
N GLU A 201 11.52 -1.26 17.38
CA GLU A 201 12.12 -2.54 17.75
C GLU A 201 12.78 -3.23 16.55
N ILE A 202 12.13 -3.19 15.39
CA ILE A 202 12.63 -3.78 14.15
C ILE A 202 13.72 -2.90 13.54
N PHE A 203 13.62 -1.58 13.73
CA PHE A 203 14.54 -0.59 13.16
C PHE A 203 15.15 0.26 14.29
N PRO A 204 16.14 -0.26 15.02
CA PRO A 204 16.72 0.43 16.18
C PRO A 204 17.37 1.76 15.84
N GLY A 205 17.76 1.97 14.57
CA GLY A 205 18.26 3.26 14.08
C GLY A 205 17.28 4.42 14.25
N ILE A 206 15.99 4.15 14.45
CA ILE A 206 14.96 5.17 14.73
C ILE A 206 15.24 5.90 16.06
N ALA A 207 15.80 5.21 17.06
CA ALA A 207 16.13 5.80 18.35
C ALA A 207 17.27 6.84 18.28
N GLY A 208 18.04 6.85 17.19
CA GLY A 208 19.10 7.84 16.95
C GLY A 208 18.61 9.17 16.38
N PHE A 209 17.31 9.29 16.04
CA PHE A 209 16.75 10.54 15.53
C PHE A 209 16.43 11.52 16.66
N PRO A 210 16.49 12.84 16.38
CA PRO A 210 16.16 13.84 17.37
C PRO A 210 14.72 13.66 17.88
N VAL A 211 14.63 13.57 19.19
CA VAL A 211 13.45 13.72 20.05
C VAL A 211 13.71 15.06 20.73
N LYS A 212 12.75 15.98 20.77
CA LYS A 212 12.99 17.29 21.42
C LYS A 212 13.61 17.16 22.81
#